data_AF-A0A4R1ULP6-F1
#
_entry.id   AF-A0A4R1ULP6-F1
#
_cell.length_a   1.000
_cell.length_b   1.000
_cell.length_c   1.000
_cell.angle_alpha   90.00
_cell.angle_beta   90.00
_cell.angle_gamma   90.00
#
_symmetry.space_group_name_H-M   'P 1'
#
loop_
_entity.id
_entity.type
_entity.pdbx_description
1 polymer ?
#
loop_
_entity_poly.entity_id
_entity_poly.type
_entity_poly.pdbx_seq_one_letter_code
_entity_poly.pdbx_strand_id
1 'polypeptide(L)'
;MPDVMNTEMTTAQRAEAEFDLQFAREEIRERLRYQMTFAEKGLAAMMLANGGALIALFTFIGNTVGKAESALKLDTPLLWGAFAVFAFGVALVLLAHLFAFFSQHTYYIQTALEMWRHQRSLNTGIVDREVAKEAALNRRGNFYLYGGLGSLGTSLLCFIAGAGLALAGVLPA
;
A
#
# COMPACT_ATOMS: atom_id res chain seq x y z
N MET A 1 -29.76 11.11 -40.76
CA MET A 1 -29.40 10.79 -39.36
C MET A 1 -29.74 9.33 -39.15
N PRO A 2 -28.77 8.43 -38.92
CA PRO A 2 -29.08 7.06 -38.62
C PRO A 2 -29.75 7.01 -37.24
N ASP A 3 -30.93 6.39 -37.23
CA ASP A 3 -31.72 6.09 -36.05
C ASP A 3 -30.86 5.20 -35.14
N VAL A 4 -30.38 5.77 -34.03
CA VAL A 4 -29.69 4.99 -33.01
C VAL A 4 -30.79 4.16 -32.36
N MET A 5 -30.98 2.93 -32.85
CA MET A 5 -31.86 1.95 -32.22
C MET A 5 -31.42 1.80 -30.77
N ASN A 6 -32.10 2.51 -29.86
CA ASN A 6 -32.05 2.24 -28.43
C ASN A 6 -32.60 0.82 -28.26
N THR A 7 -31.68 -0.14 -28.22
CA THR A 7 -32.03 -1.54 -28.06
C THR A 7 -32.44 -1.69 -26.61
N GLU A 8 -33.75 -1.82 -26.36
CA GLU A 8 -34.27 -2.12 -25.04
C GLU A 8 -33.57 -3.36 -24.47
N MET A 9 -33.18 -3.29 -23.19
CA MET A 9 -32.54 -4.40 -22.50
C MET A 9 -33.45 -5.63 -22.50
N THR A 10 -32.90 -6.74 -23.00
CA THR A 10 -33.54 -8.05 -22.89
C THR A 10 -33.64 -8.48 -21.42
N THR A 11 -34.56 -9.39 -21.11
CA THR A 11 -34.74 -9.94 -19.75
C THR A 11 -33.45 -10.57 -19.21
N ALA A 12 -32.66 -11.22 -20.08
CA ALA A 12 -31.36 -11.78 -19.72
C ALA A 12 -30.34 -10.70 -19.34
N GLN A 13 -30.23 -9.64 -20.15
CA GLN A 13 -29.34 -8.51 -19.86
C GLN A 13 -29.73 -7.76 -18.57
N ARG A 14 -31.04 -7.73 -18.26
CA ARG A 14 -31.52 -7.14 -17.01
C ARG A 14 -31.11 -7.96 -15.79
N ALA A 15 -31.26 -9.29 -15.86
CA ALA A 15 -30.82 -10.16 -14.79
C ALA A 15 -29.29 -10.09 -14.58
N GLU A 16 -28.52 -10.02 -15.66
CA GLU A 16 -27.06 -9.84 -15.62
C GLU A 16 -26.67 -8.51 -14.96
N ALA A 17 -27.28 -7.39 -15.37
CA ALA A 17 -26.99 -6.09 -14.78
C ALA A 17 -27.40 -5.98 -13.30
N GLU A 18 -28.46 -6.69 -12.87
CA GLU A 18 -28.85 -6.80 -11.46
C GLU A 18 -27.82 -7.60 -10.65
N PHE A 19 -27.32 -8.70 -11.21
CA PHE A 19 -26.24 -9.49 -10.60
C PHE A 19 -24.95 -8.67 -10.47
N ASP A 20 -24.50 -8.01 -11.54
CA ASP A 20 -23.31 -7.17 -11.55
C ASP A 20 -23.41 -6.02 -10.54
N LEU A 21 -24.59 -5.42 -10.39
CA LEU A 21 -24.84 -4.36 -9.40
C LEU A 21 -24.68 -4.88 -7.96
N GLN A 22 -25.16 -6.09 -7.68
CA GLN A 22 -24.98 -6.71 -6.36
C GLN A 22 -23.51 -7.00 -6.08
N PHE A 23 -22.81 -7.58 -7.05
CA PHE A 23 -21.39 -7.87 -6.94
C PHE A 23 -20.56 -6.59 -6.71
N ALA A 24 -20.78 -5.53 -7.49
CA ALA A 24 -20.08 -4.26 -7.34
C ALA A 24 -20.30 -3.62 -5.94
N ARG A 25 -21.50 -3.77 -5.35
CA ARG A 25 -21.78 -3.29 -3.99
C ARG A 25 -21.00 -4.06 -2.92
N GLU A 26 -20.91 -5.38 -3.06
CA GLU A 26 -20.12 -6.22 -2.16
C GLU A 26 -18.63 -5.86 -2.27
N GLU A 27 -18.12 -5.70 -3.49
CA GLU A 27 -16.74 -5.33 -3.76
C GLU A 27 -16.39 -3.95 -3.17
N ILE A 28 -17.27 -2.95 -3.32
CA ILE A 28 -17.09 -1.63 -2.68
C ILE A 28 -16.93 -1.77 -1.16
N ARG A 29 -17.80 -2.56 -0.52
CA ARG A 29 -17.75 -2.79 0.93
C ARG A 29 -16.44 -3.46 1.33
N GLU A 30 -16.00 -4.45 0.57
CA GLU A 30 -14.76 -5.18 0.84
C GLU A 30 -13.53 -4.29 0.68
N ARG A 31 -13.46 -3.50 -0.39
CA ARG A 31 -12.38 -2.53 -0.65
C ARG A 31 -12.27 -1.48 0.45
N LEU A 32 -13.41 -1.00 0.97
CA LEU A 32 -13.44 -0.06 2.09
C LEU A 32 -12.88 -0.70 3.38
N ARG A 33 -13.20 -1.97 3.63
CA ARG A 33 -12.63 -2.73 4.76
C ARG A 33 -11.11 -2.89 4.61
N TYR A 34 -10.63 -3.22 3.41
CA TYR A 34 -9.19 -3.35 3.16
C TYR A 34 -8.43 -2.04 3.37
N GLN A 35 -8.98 -0.89 2.97
CA GLN A 35 -8.37 0.42 3.24
C GLN A 35 -8.12 0.64 4.73
N MET A 36 -9.12 0.35 5.57
CA MET A 36 -8.99 0.49 7.03
C MET A 36 -7.93 -0.45 7.59
N THR A 37 -7.93 -1.72 7.15
CA THR A 37 -6.94 -2.70 7.59
C THR A 37 -5.51 -2.33 7.17
N PHE A 38 -5.31 -1.78 5.97
CA PHE A 38 -3.98 -1.32 5.54
C PHE A 38 -3.49 -0.12 6.34
N ALA A 39 -4.37 0.84 6.66
CA ALA A 39 -4.03 1.96 7.51
C ALA A 39 -3.62 1.49 8.93
N GLU A 40 -4.38 0.55 9.50
CA GLU A 40 -4.10 -0.02 10.82
C GLU A 40 -2.78 -0.80 10.85
N LYS A 41 -2.56 -1.68 9.86
CA LYS A 41 -1.30 -2.43 9.73
C LYS A 41 -0.09 -1.51 9.51
N GLY A 42 -0.27 -0.42 8.76
CA GLY A 42 0.77 0.59 8.56
C GLY A 42 1.12 1.35 9.83
N LEU A 43 0.11 1.74 10.61
CA LEU A 43 0.31 2.35 11.92
C LEU A 43 1.01 1.40 12.90
N ALA A 44 0.59 0.13 12.94
CA ALA A 44 1.22 -0.88 13.79
C ALA A 44 2.69 -1.13 13.41
N ALA A 45 2.98 -1.24 12.11
CA ALA A 45 4.35 -1.38 11.61
C ALA A 45 5.21 -0.15 11.94
N MET A 46 4.66 1.07 11.82
CA MET A 46 5.30 2.31 12.27
C MET A 46 5.64 2.28 13.76
N MET A 47 4.67 1.93 14.60
CA MET A 47 4.86 1.90 16.05
C MET A 47 5.89 0.86 16.46
N LEU A 48 5.86 -0.32 15.84
CA LEU A 48 6.84 -1.38 16.11
C LEU A 48 8.25 -0.97 15.67
N ALA A 49 8.40 -0.40 14.48
CA ALA A 49 9.70 0.06 13.96
C ALA A 49 10.29 1.18 14.84
N ASN A 50 9.48 2.18 15.19
CA ASN A 50 9.91 3.30 16.02
C ASN A 50 10.18 2.87 17.47
N GLY A 51 9.33 2.02 18.05
CA GLY A 51 9.48 1.50 19.41
C GLY A 51 10.67 0.56 19.55
N GLY A 52 10.86 -0.36 18.60
CA GLY A 52 11.99 -1.29 18.58
C GLY A 52 13.33 -0.59 18.40
N ALA A 53 13.40 0.41 17.51
CA ALA A 53 14.61 1.21 17.31
C ALA A 53 14.99 2.02 18.56
N LEU A 54 14.01 2.61 19.26
CA LEU A 54 14.25 3.31 20.52
C LEU A 54 14.74 2.36 21.62
N ILE A 55 14.15 1.17 21.75
CA ILE A 55 14.60 0.17 22.71
C ILE A 55 16.03 -0.27 22.40
N ALA A 56 16.36 -0.52 21.13
CA ALA A 56 17.70 -0.91 20.72
C ALA A 56 18.72 0.21 21.01
N LEU A 57 18.38 1.46 20.70
CA LEU A 57 19.22 2.63 20.96
C LEU A 57 19.45 2.83 22.46
N PHE A 58 18.40 2.79 23.28
CA PHE A 58 18.53 2.94 24.73
C PHE A 58 19.27 1.77 25.37
N THR A 59 19.07 0.55 24.86
CA THR A 59 19.84 -0.63 25.29
C THR A 59 21.32 -0.44 24.98
N PHE A 60 21.65 0.04 23.77
CA PHE A 60 23.02 0.30 23.36
C PHE A 60 23.68 1.42 24.18
N ILE A 61 22.97 2.55 24.37
CA ILE A 61 23.42 3.66 25.22
C ILE A 61 23.64 3.16 26.66
N GLY A 62 22.69 2.42 27.23
CA GLY A 62 22.80 1.85 28.58
C GLY A 62 23.95 0.86 28.74
N ASN A 63 24.34 0.17 27.68
CA ASN A 63 25.48 -0.77 27.71
C ASN A 63 26.84 -0.11 27.47
N THR A 64 26.89 1.07 26.86
CA THR A 64 28.12 1.78 26.46
C THR A 64 28.46 2.96 27.38
N VAL A 65 27.44 3.69 27.86
CA VAL A 65 27.63 4.83 28.77
C VAL A 65 28.04 4.33 30.15
N GLY A 66 29.25 4.68 30.57
CA GLY A 66 29.79 4.39 31.91
C GLY A 66 30.73 3.18 31.99
N LYS A 67 30.94 2.42 30.91
CA LYS A 67 31.91 1.32 30.86
C LYS A 67 33.20 1.76 30.14
N ALA A 68 34.08 2.43 30.89
CA ALA A 68 35.39 2.90 30.42
C ALA A 68 36.34 1.77 29.95
N GLU A 69 36.05 0.50 30.30
CA GLU A 69 36.80 -0.70 29.90
C GLU A 69 36.01 -1.66 29.01
N SER A 70 35.01 -1.17 28.27
CA SER A 70 34.30 -2.04 27.32
C SER A 70 35.24 -2.43 26.16
N ALA A 71 35.58 -3.73 26.06
CA ALA A 71 36.44 -4.31 25.03
C ALA A 71 35.87 -4.24 23.59
N LEU A 72 34.73 -3.59 23.41
CA LEU A 72 34.06 -3.41 22.13
C LEU A 72 34.55 -2.13 21.47
N LYS A 73 35.49 -2.26 20.53
CA LYS A 73 35.83 -1.19 19.59
C LYS A 73 34.69 -1.05 18.59
N LEU A 74 33.82 -0.07 18.83
CA LEU A 74 32.71 0.24 17.94
C LEU A 74 33.21 1.08 16.76
N ASP A 75 32.89 0.66 15.54
CA ASP A 75 33.13 1.47 14.34
C ASP A 75 31.94 2.43 14.15
N THR A 76 32.10 3.65 14.68
CA THR A 76 31.09 4.71 14.63
C THR A 76 30.62 5.05 13.20
N PRO A 77 31.51 5.18 12.19
CA PRO A 77 31.10 5.34 10.79
C PRO A 77 30.16 4.24 10.28
N LEU A 78 30.48 2.96 10.51
CA LEU A 78 29.65 1.84 10.08
C LEU A 78 28.28 1.84 10.75
N LEU A 79 28.24 2.15 12.04
CA LEU A 79 26.99 2.25 12.80
C LEU A 79 26.10 3.41 12.33
N TRP A 80 26.70 4.56 11.98
CA TRP A 80 25.94 5.66 11.38
C TRP A 80 25.39 5.27 10.00
N GLY A 81 26.21 4.64 9.17
CA GLY A 81 25.76 4.10 7.88
C GLY A 81 24.58 3.14 8.03
N ALA A 82 24.66 2.22 8.99
CA ALA A 82 23.57 1.29 9.31
C ALA A 82 22.28 2.01 9.72
N PHE A 83 22.38 3.04 10.58
CA PHE A 83 21.24 3.84 11.01
C PHE A 83 20.60 4.60 9.86
N ALA A 84 21.40 5.25 9.01
CA ALA A 84 20.89 6.00 7.86
C ALA A 84 20.13 5.09 6.87
N VAL A 85 20.70 3.93 6.56
CA VAL A 85 20.06 2.93 5.68
C VAL A 85 18.77 2.39 6.31
N PHE A 86 18.77 2.13 7.62
CA PHE A 86 17.57 1.69 8.34
C PHE A 86 16.47 2.75 8.35
N ALA A 87 16.79 4.00 8.68
CA ALA A 87 15.84 5.11 8.70
C ALA A 87 15.21 5.35 7.31
N PHE A 88 16.02 5.26 6.26
CA PHE A 88 15.53 5.33 4.89
C PHE A 88 14.61 4.15 4.55
N GLY A 89 14.98 2.93 4.96
CA GLY A 89 14.12 1.74 4.83
C GLY A 89 12.76 1.92 5.50
N VAL A 90 12.73 2.46 6.73
CA VAL A 90 11.47 2.77 7.44
C VAL A 90 10.64 3.77 6.64
N ALA A 91 11.23 4.88 6.16
CA ALA A 91 10.52 5.87 5.34
C ALA A 91 9.87 5.24 4.09
N LEU A 92 10.56 4.29 3.43
CA LEU A 92 10.01 3.55 2.30
C LEU A 92 8.85 2.62 2.68
N VAL A 93 8.83 2.04 3.88
CA VAL A 93 7.64 1.30 4.37
C VAL A 93 6.44 2.24 4.48
N LEU A 94 6.63 3.45 4.98
CA LEU A 94 5.55 4.44 5.11
C LEU A 94 5.00 4.81 3.74
N LEU A 95 5.91 5.05 2.80
CA LEU A 95 5.56 5.37 1.43
C LEU A 95 4.80 4.21 0.76
N ALA A 96 5.17 2.96 1.05
CA ALA A 96 4.45 1.79 0.56
C ALA A 96 3.00 1.74 1.07
N HIS A 97 2.75 2.11 2.33
CA HIS A 97 1.40 2.21 2.88
C HIS A 97 0.59 3.35 2.24
N LEU A 98 1.21 4.49 1.97
CA LEU A 98 0.57 5.59 1.23
C LEU A 98 0.19 5.14 -0.19
N PHE A 99 1.08 4.43 -0.88
CA PHE A 99 0.78 3.87 -2.20
C PHE A 99 -0.35 2.84 -2.16
N ALA A 100 -0.37 1.96 -1.16
CA ALA A 100 -1.46 1.02 -0.96
C ALA A 100 -2.80 1.76 -0.74
N PHE A 101 -2.80 2.83 0.06
CA PHE A 101 -3.98 3.67 0.26
C PHE A 101 -4.48 4.30 -1.05
N PHE A 102 -3.60 4.95 -1.81
CA PHE A 102 -3.98 5.58 -3.09
C PHE A 102 -4.42 4.56 -4.15
N SER A 103 -3.80 3.38 -4.19
CA SER A 103 -4.23 2.26 -5.04
C SER A 103 -5.65 1.84 -4.71
N GLN A 104 -5.94 1.57 -3.43
CA GLN A 104 -7.28 1.19 -2.99
C GLN A 104 -8.32 2.29 -3.19
N HIS A 105 -7.95 3.56 -2.99
CA HIS A 105 -8.85 4.69 -3.25
C HIS A 105 -9.22 4.77 -4.74
N THR A 106 -8.24 4.57 -5.62
CA THR A 106 -8.48 4.61 -7.07
C THR A 106 -9.38 3.46 -7.52
N TYR A 107 -9.15 2.25 -7.01
CA TYR A 107 -10.02 1.10 -7.31
C TYR A 107 -11.42 1.24 -6.72
N TYR A 108 -11.56 1.86 -5.55
CA TYR A 108 -12.87 2.20 -4.98
C TYR A 108 -13.67 3.10 -5.92
N ILE A 109 -13.05 4.18 -6.45
CA ILE A 109 -13.72 5.08 -7.39
C ILE A 109 -14.10 4.34 -8.68
N GLN A 110 -13.22 3.48 -9.20
CA GLN A 110 -13.52 2.65 -10.37
C GLN A 110 -14.77 1.80 -10.13
N THR A 111 -14.81 1.04 -9.03
CA THR A 111 -15.94 0.15 -8.70
C THR A 111 -17.23 0.95 -8.47
N ALA A 112 -17.13 2.14 -7.88
CA ALA A 112 -18.28 3.03 -7.70
C ALA A 112 -18.84 3.55 -9.05
N LEU A 113 -17.97 3.87 -10.02
CA LEU A 113 -18.40 4.23 -11.37
C LEU A 113 -19.07 3.07 -12.09
N GLU A 114 -18.52 1.85 -11.97
CA GLU A 114 -19.12 0.63 -12.52
C GLU A 114 -20.52 0.40 -11.92
N MET A 115 -20.65 0.49 -10.59
CA MET A 115 -21.93 0.40 -9.90
C MET A 115 -22.96 1.43 -10.45
N TRP A 116 -22.55 2.68 -10.62
CA TRP A 116 -23.42 3.73 -11.20
C TRP A 116 -23.76 3.47 -12.66
N ARG A 117 -22.87 2.86 -13.45
CA ARG A 117 -23.13 2.47 -14.83
C ARG A 117 -24.18 1.37 -14.92
N HIS A 118 -24.05 0.31 -14.11
CA HIS A 118 -25.06 -0.76 -14.04
C HIS A 118 -26.41 -0.23 -13.55
N GLN A 119 -26.42 0.64 -12.54
CA GLN A 119 -27.65 1.25 -12.04
C GLN A 119 -28.32 2.17 -13.07
N ARG A 120 -27.55 2.98 -13.81
CA ARG A 120 -28.09 3.80 -14.91
C ARG A 120 -28.67 2.92 -16.02
N SER A 121 -27.98 1.84 -16.40
CA SER A 121 -28.44 0.92 -17.45
C SER A 121 -29.78 0.26 -17.08
N LEU A 122 -29.93 -0.14 -15.81
CA LEU A 122 -31.20 -0.68 -15.29
C LEU A 122 -32.33 0.35 -15.26
N ASN A 123 -32.02 1.61 -14.92
CA ASN A 123 -33.01 2.68 -14.86
C ASN A 123 -33.47 3.15 -16.23
N THR A 124 -32.59 3.19 -17.23
CA THR A 124 -32.89 3.65 -18.59
C THR A 124 -33.34 2.52 -19.52
N GLY A 125 -33.07 1.26 -19.16
CA GLY A 125 -33.29 0.10 -20.02
C GLY A 125 -32.34 0.06 -21.22
N ILE A 126 -31.27 0.87 -21.22
CA ILE A 126 -30.28 0.97 -22.30
C ILE A 126 -28.92 0.57 -21.74
N VAL A 127 -28.18 -0.27 -22.46
CA VAL A 127 -26.84 -0.70 -22.07
C VAL A 127 -25.83 0.44 -22.21
N ASP A 128 -25.34 0.96 -21.08
CA ASP A 128 -24.27 1.97 -21.06
C ASP A 128 -22.88 1.33 -21.26
N ARG A 129 -22.20 1.76 -22.33
CA ARG A 129 -20.87 1.28 -22.74
C ARG A 129 -19.72 2.24 -22.41
N GLU A 130 -19.97 3.32 -21.67
CA GLU A 130 -18.92 4.29 -21.31
C GLU A 130 -17.96 3.72 -20.25
N VAL A 131 -16.90 3.02 -20.68
CA VAL A 131 -15.90 2.36 -19.80
C VAL A 131 -14.54 3.08 -19.75
N ALA A 132 -14.36 4.17 -20.49
CA ALA A 132 -13.05 4.84 -20.63
C ALA A 132 -12.51 5.39 -19.29
N LYS A 133 -13.38 5.94 -18.44
CA LYS A 133 -13.00 6.49 -17.12
C LYS A 133 -12.61 5.37 -16.14
N GLU A 134 -13.33 4.26 -16.17
CA GLU A 134 -13.05 3.05 -15.36
C GLU A 134 -11.66 2.50 -15.70
N ALA A 135 -11.35 2.34 -17.00
CA ALA A 135 -10.05 1.87 -17.46
C ALA A 135 -8.89 2.80 -17.06
N ALA A 136 -9.09 4.12 -17.10
CA ALA A 136 -8.08 5.09 -16.69
C ALA A 136 -7.78 5.02 -15.19
N LEU A 137 -8.81 4.83 -14.36
CA LEU A 137 -8.67 4.63 -12.92
C LEU A 137 -7.97 3.31 -12.62
N ASN A 138 -8.34 2.21 -13.28
CA ASN A 138 -7.66 0.93 -13.11
C ASN A 138 -6.14 1.03 -13.42
N ARG A 139 -5.75 1.74 -14.49
CA ARG A 139 -4.32 2.00 -14.79
C ARG A 139 -3.61 2.79 -13.70
N ARG A 140 -4.25 3.83 -13.15
CA ARG A 140 -3.71 4.61 -12.02
C ARG A 140 -3.60 3.77 -10.74
N GLY A 141 -4.59 2.93 -10.45
CA GLY A 141 -4.59 2.01 -9.32
C GLY A 141 -3.41 1.03 -9.39
N ASN A 142 -3.13 0.51 -10.59
CA ASN A 142 -1.98 -0.36 -10.86
C ASN A 142 -0.65 0.38 -10.70
N PHE A 143 -0.54 1.62 -11.17
CA PHE A 143 0.67 2.41 -10.97
C PHE A 143 1.02 2.56 -9.49
N TYR A 144 0.04 2.90 -8.64
CA TYR A 144 0.27 2.99 -7.20
C TYR A 144 0.56 1.64 -6.57
N LEU A 145 -0.08 0.56 -7.02
CA LEU A 145 0.21 -0.80 -6.56
C LEU A 145 1.68 -1.18 -6.80
N TYR A 146 2.18 -0.98 -8.03
CA TYR A 146 3.57 -1.27 -8.38
C TYR A 146 4.56 -0.34 -7.68
N GLY A 147 4.20 0.94 -7.51
CA GLY A 147 5.00 1.88 -6.71
C GLY A 147 5.13 1.43 -5.25
N GLY A 148 4.03 0.96 -4.64
CA GLY A 148 4.01 0.42 -3.29
C GLY A 148 4.86 -0.83 -3.14
N LEU A 149 4.73 -1.79 -4.07
CA LEU A 149 5.54 -3.01 -4.12
C LEU A 149 7.03 -2.70 -4.28
N GLY A 150 7.39 -1.77 -5.16
CA GLY A 150 8.78 -1.35 -5.37
C GLY A 150 9.39 -0.69 -4.12
N SER A 151 8.62 0.17 -3.45
CA SER A 151 9.04 0.81 -2.20
C SER A 151 9.25 -0.23 -1.09
N LEU A 152 8.34 -1.20 -0.95
CA LEU A 152 8.44 -2.28 0.02
C LEU A 152 9.66 -3.18 -0.25
N GLY A 153 9.89 -3.56 -1.51
CA GLY A 153 11.05 -4.35 -1.90
C GLY A 153 12.37 -3.62 -1.61
N THR A 154 12.43 -2.33 -1.91
CA THR A 154 13.61 -1.49 -1.62
C THR A 154 13.84 -1.37 -0.11
N SER A 155 12.77 -1.20 0.67
CA SER A 155 12.84 -1.16 2.14
C SER A 155 13.43 -2.45 2.72
N LEU A 156 13.03 -3.62 2.19
CA LEU A 156 13.58 -4.91 2.61
C LEU A 156 15.09 -5.00 2.34
N LEU A 157 15.55 -4.52 1.18
CA LEU A 157 16.98 -4.47 0.87
C LEU A 157 17.74 -3.53 1.83
N CYS A 158 17.16 -2.37 2.16
CA CYS A 158 17.71 -1.47 3.17
C CYS A 158 17.80 -2.15 4.54
N PHE A 159 16.79 -2.92 4.94
CA PHE A 159 16.84 -3.68 6.20
C PHE A 159 18.01 -4.69 6.21
N ILE A 160 18.16 -5.48 5.14
CA ILE A 160 19.24 -6.48 5.03
C ILE A 160 20.62 -5.79 5.07
N ALA A 161 20.80 -4.72 4.28
CA ALA A 161 22.05 -3.97 4.21
C ALA A 161 22.36 -3.27 5.54
N GLY A 162 21.37 -2.62 6.16
CA GLY A 162 21.52 -1.95 7.45
C GLY A 162 21.86 -2.94 8.57
N ALA A 163 21.23 -4.11 8.60
CA ALA A 163 21.58 -5.18 9.54
C ALA A 163 23.02 -5.69 9.35
N GLY A 164 23.45 -5.84 8.09
CA GLY A 164 24.83 -6.23 7.77
C GLY A 164 25.87 -5.19 8.22
N LEU A 165 25.61 -3.91 7.95
CA LEU A 165 26.48 -2.80 8.40
C LEU A 165 26.52 -2.70 9.92
N ALA A 166 25.37 -2.86 10.59
CA ALA A 166 25.30 -2.86 12.04
C ALA A 166 26.12 -4.01 12.64
N LEU A 167 26.04 -5.22 12.07
CA LEU A 167 26.82 -6.36 12.51
C LEU A 167 28.32 -6.11 12.30
N ALA A 168 28.73 -5.61 11.13
CA ALA A 168 30.11 -5.30 10.81
C ALA A 168 30.70 -4.23 11.75
N GLY A 169 29.91 -3.22 12.15
CA GLY A 169 30.36 -2.17 13.07
C GLY A 169 30.51 -2.60 14.53
N VAL A 170 30.00 -3.79 14.89
CA VAL A 170 30.05 -4.35 16.26
C VAL A 170 31.02 -5.53 16.35
N LEU A 171 31.35 -6.19 15.24
CA LEU A 171 32.33 -7.28 15.23
C LEU A 171 33.73 -6.74 15.56
N PRO A 172 34.48 -7.40 16.46
CA PRO A 172 35.85 -7.01 16.76
C PRO A 172 36.72 -7.19 15.51
N ALA A 173 37.40 -6.12 15.09
CA ALA A 173 38.42 -6.15 14.04
C ALA A 173 39.66 -6.95 14.47
#